data_AF-A0A532E169-F1
#
_entry.id   AF-A0A532E169-F1
#
_cell.length_a   1.000
_cell.length_b   1.000
_cell.length_c   1.000
_cell.angle_alpha   90.00
_cell.angle_beta   90.00
_cell.angle_gamma   90.00
#
_symmetry.space_group_name_H-M   'P 1'
#
loop_
_entity.id
_entity.type
_entity.pdbx_description
1 polymer ?
#
loop_
_entity_poly.entity_id
_entity_poly.type
_entity_poly.pdbx_seq_one_letter_code
_entity_poly.pdbx_strand_id
1 'polypeptide(L)'
;MAQEGKGLYDHQYGRYFEQKESGKGYEFQHQTAGNVPPPTVTFAQRLRWWTWGRWRRLEAIRAERDQRLKDIVDMPKPKAPPAKW
;
A
#
# COMPACT_ATOMS: atom_id res chain seq x y z
N MET A 1 21.91 38.89 -12.41
CA MET A 1 21.07 39.63 -13.38
C MET A 1 20.18 38.64 -14.11
N ALA A 2 18.96 38.43 -13.63
CA ALA A 2 17.97 37.63 -14.37
C ALA A 2 17.61 38.42 -15.64
N GLN A 3 17.62 37.77 -16.81
CA GLN A 3 17.17 38.39 -18.06
C GLN A 3 15.68 38.69 -17.93
N GLU A 4 15.34 39.97 -17.74
CA GLU A 4 13.97 40.46 -17.80
C GLU A 4 13.40 40.17 -19.19
N GLY A 5 12.31 39.40 -19.25
CA GLY A 5 11.58 39.14 -20.49
C GLY A 5 11.47 37.67 -20.91
N LYS A 6 12.00 36.71 -20.16
CA LYS A 6 11.76 35.28 -20.42
C LYS A 6 10.80 34.71 -19.38
N GLY A 7 9.54 34.50 -19.78
CA GLY A 7 8.54 33.84 -18.95
C GLY A 7 9.03 32.46 -18.49
N LEU A 8 8.53 31.99 -17.35
CA LEU A 8 8.94 30.74 -16.70
C LEU A 8 8.96 29.53 -17.66
N TYR A 9 8.16 29.57 -18.72
CA TYR A 9 8.00 28.48 -19.68
C TYR A 9 8.54 28.79 -21.08
N ASP A 10 9.18 29.94 -21.32
CA ASP A 10 9.63 30.34 -22.66
C ASP A 10 10.66 29.36 -23.24
N HIS A 11 11.49 28.76 -22.39
CA HIS A 11 12.44 27.73 -22.79
C HIS A 11 11.77 26.40 -23.19
N GLN A 12 10.54 26.15 -22.72
CA GLN A 12 9.77 24.95 -23.05
C GLN A 12 9.00 25.15 -24.36
N TYR A 13 8.43 26.33 -24.56
CA TYR A 13 7.61 26.63 -25.74
C TYR A 13 8.40 27.17 -26.94
N GLY A 14 9.63 27.66 -26.75
CA GLY A 14 10.46 28.17 -27.85
C GLY A 14 10.64 27.17 -29.00
N ARG A 15 10.99 25.92 -28.67
CA ARG A 15 11.14 24.84 -29.66
C ARG A 15 9.83 24.47 -30.35
N TYR A 16 8.70 24.62 -29.67
CA TYR A 16 7.39 24.37 -30.25
C TYR A 16 7.03 25.42 -31.31
N PHE A 17 7.29 26.70 -31.04
CA PHE A 17 7.03 27.77 -32.01
C PHE A 17 7.96 27.68 -33.24
N GLU A 18 9.22 27.29 -33.04
CA GLU A 18 10.18 27.04 -34.13
C GLU A 18 9.74 25.90 -35.06
N GLN A 19 9.06 24.88 -34.52
CA GLN A 19 8.64 23.68 -35.26
C GLN A 19 7.13 23.66 -35.56
N LYS A 20 6.41 24.75 -35.27
CA LYS A 20 4.95 24.80 -35.39
C LYS A 20 4.47 24.53 -36.82
N GLU A 21 5.22 24.99 -37.82
CA GLU A 21 4.87 24.79 -39.23
C GLU A 21 5.30 23.41 -39.77
N SER A 22 6.28 22.75 -39.15
CA SER A 22 6.75 21.41 -39.56
C SER A 22 6.13 20.26 -38.75
N GLY A 23 5.52 20.57 -37.61
CA GLY A 23 4.89 19.61 -36.73
C GLY A 23 3.61 19.05 -37.34
N LYS A 24 3.66 17.78 -37.76
CA LYS A 24 2.44 17.00 -38.00
C LYS A 24 1.71 16.86 -36.66
N GLY A 25 0.47 17.32 -36.59
CA GLY A 25 -0.37 17.19 -35.40
C GLY A 25 -0.56 15.72 -35.01
N TYR A 26 -0.88 15.48 -33.75
CA TYR A 26 -1.23 14.14 -33.29
C TYR A 26 -2.50 13.68 -34.01
N GLU A 27 -2.38 12.64 -34.83
CA GLU A 27 -3.51 12.03 -35.52
C GLU A 27 -4.30 11.21 -34.50
N PHE A 28 -5.48 11.68 -34.10
CA PHE A 28 -6.33 11.02 -33.10
C PHE A 28 -6.74 9.57 -33.47
N GLN A 29 -6.50 9.15 -34.72
CA GLN A 29 -6.74 7.79 -35.21
C GLN A 29 -5.48 6.91 -35.25
N HIS A 30 -4.30 7.44 -34.91
CA HIS A 30 -3.13 6.63 -34.59
C HIS A 30 -3.30 6.05 -33.18
N GLN A 31 -4.19 5.05 -33.07
CA GLN A 31 -4.16 4.14 -31.93
C GLN A 31 -2.76 3.54 -31.88
N THR A 32 -2.01 3.80 -30.81
CA THR A 32 -0.90 2.93 -30.41
C THR A 32 -1.46 1.62 -29.88
N ALA A 33 -2.32 0.96 -30.68
CA ALA A 33 -2.89 -0.33 -30.38
C ALA A 33 -1.83 -1.40 -30.61
N GLY A 34 -0.80 -1.38 -29.77
CA GLY A 34 -0.23 -2.63 -29.31
C GLY A 34 -1.27 -3.28 -28.42
N ASN A 35 -1.62 -4.54 -28.69
CA ASN A 35 -2.25 -5.39 -27.69
C ASN A 35 -1.22 -5.60 -26.57
N VAL A 36 -1.06 -4.60 -25.70
CA VAL A 36 -0.13 -4.67 -24.57
C VAL A 36 -0.85 -5.51 -23.53
N PRO A 37 -0.36 -6.73 -23.21
CA PRO A 37 -0.97 -7.52 -22.17
C PRO A 37 -0.96 -6.71 -20.87
N PRO A 38 -2.05 -6.76 -20.08
CA PRO A 38 -2.08 -6.06 -18.80
C PRO A 38 -0.86 -6.51 -17.96
N PRO A 39 -0.23 -5.57 -17.23
CA PRO A 39 0.94 -5.90 -16.44
C PRO A 39 0.58 -7.03 -15.46
N THR A 40 1.30 -8.14 -15.57
CA THR A 40 1.14 -9.26 -14.64
C THR A 40 1.57 -8.76 -13.27
N VAL A 41 0.63 -8.69 -12.33
CA VAL A 41 0.91 -8.24 -10.97
C VAL A 41 1.85 -9.26 -10.31
N THR A 42 3.15 -8.99 -10.37
CA THR A 42 4.15 -9.77 -9.64
C THR A 42 4.18 -9.24 -8.22
N PHE A 43 3.57 -9.97 -7.28
CA PHE A 43 3.73 -9.66 -5.87
C PHE A 43 5.22 -9.70 -5.52
N ALA A 44 5.74 -8.63 -4.91
CA ALA A 44 7.14 -8.54 -4.48
C ALA A 44 7.55 -9.71 -3.56
N GLN A 45 6.58 -10.27 -2.84
CA GLN A 45 6.74 -11.49 -2.07
C GLN A 45 5.70 -12.51 -2.50
N ARG A 46 6.14 -13.70 -2.90
CA ARG A 46 5.26 -14.84 -3.15
C ARG A 46 4.57 -15.22 -1.83
N LEU A 47 3.24 -15.30 -1.84
CA LEU A 47 2.47 -15.87 -0.74
C LEU A 47 3.01 -17.26 -0.43
N ARG A 48 3.49 -17.45 0.79
CA ARG A 48 4.03 -18.72 1.26
C ARG A 48 2.87 -19.58 1.77
N TRP A 49 2.91 -20.90 1.59
CA TRP A 49 1.79 -21.76 1.97
C TRP A 49 1.45 -21.66 3.47
N TRP A 50 2.40 -21.28 4.34
CA TRP A 50 2.14 -21.02 5.75
C TRP A 50 1.57 -19.64 6.06
N THR A 51 1.58 -18.68 5.12
CA THR A 51 0.80 -17.44 5.27
C THR A 51 -0.67 -17.68 4.99
N TRP A 52 -1.00 -18.75 4.25
CA TRP A 52 -2.37 -19.25 4.12
C TRP A 52 -2.90 -19.65 5.51
N GLY A 53 -4.02 -19.05 5.92
CA GLY A 53 -4.63 -19.33 7.23
C GLY A 53 -3.92 -18.71 8.43
N ARG A 54 -2.96 -17.78 8.25
CA ARG A 54 -2.33 -17.04 9.36
C ARG A 54 -3.38 -16.37 10.27
N TRP A 55 -4.42 -15.78 9.68
CA TRP A 55 -5.47 -15.11 10.44
C TRP A 55 -6.27 -16.09 11.32
N ARG A 56 -6.63 -17.27 10.81
CA ARG A 56 -7.31 -18.33 11.59
C ARG A 56 -6.45 -18.82 12.75
N ARG A 57 -5.14 -18.99 12.52
CA ARG A 57 -4.20 -19.39 13.57
C ARG A 57 -4.09 -18.32 14.67
N LEU A 58 -4.01 -17.05 14.29
CA LEU A 58 -3.96 -15.93 15.24
C LEU A 58 -5.27 -15.81 16.02
N GLU A 59 -6.41 -16.06 15.39
CA GLU A 59 -7.73 -16.08 16.03
C GLU A 59 -7.82 -17.18 17.09
N ALA A 60 -7.39 -18.41 16.77
CA ALA A 60 -7.34 -19.52 17.73
C ALA A 60 -6.43 -19.21 18.94
N ILE A 61 -5.25 -18.63 18.69
CA ILE A 61 -4.32 -18.21 19.76
C ILE A 61 -4.95 -17.15 20.66
N ARG A 62 -5.67 -16.18 20.08
CA ARG A 62 -6.38 -15.14 20.86
C ARG A 62 -7.49 -15.74 21.70
N ALA A 63 -8.31 -16.63 21.13
CA ALA A 63 -9.39 -17.29 21.85
C ALA A 63 -8.86 -18.09 23.04
N GLU A 64 -7.78 -18.86 22.84
CA GLU A 64 -7.15 -19.62 23.93
C GLU A 64 -6.55 -18.70 25.01
N ARG A 65 -5.91 -17.60 24.61
CA ARG A 65 -5.40 -16.59 25.56
C ARG A 65 -6.54 -16.01 26.40
N ASP A 66 -7.63 -15.63 25.77
CA ASP A 66 -8.75 -14.98 26.43
C ASP A 66 -9.46 -15.94 27.39
N GLN A 67 -9.56 -17.23 27.02
CA GLN A 67 -10.06 -18.27 27.91
C GLN A 67 -9.18 -18.41 29.17
N ARG A 68 -7.85 -18.49 29.01
CA ARG A 68 -6.92 -18.57 30.16
C ARG A 68 -6.99 -17.34 31.06
N LEU A 69 -7.14 -16.16 30.47
CA LEU A 69 -7.31 -14.93 31.24
C LEU A 69 -8.59 -14.96 32.07
N LYS A 70 -9.69 -15.43 31.47
CA LYS A 70 -10.94 -15.63 32.18
C LYS A 70 -10.76 -16.60 33.36
N ASP A 71 -10.10 -17.74 33.13
CA ASP A 71 -9.85 -18.72 34.19
C ASP A 71 -9.04 -18.14 35.36
N ILE A 72 -8.07 -17.25 35.08
CA ILE A 72 -7.29 -16.55 36.13
C ILE A 72 -8.15 -15.55 36.89
N VAL A 73 -8.99 -14.79 36.19
CA VAL A 73 -9.87 -13.78 36.80
C VAL A 73 -10.94 -14.43 37.66
N ASP A 74 -11.51 -15.54 37.19
CA ASP A 74 -12.54 -16.30 37.89
C ASP A 74 -11.96 -17.18 39.01
N MET A 75 -10.63 -17.29 39.11
CA MET A 75 -9.99 -18.09 40.14
C MET A 75 -10.31 -17.51 41.53
N PRO A 76 -10.90 -18.31 42.45
CA PRO A 76 -11.25 -17.83 43.77
C PRO A 76 -9.97 -17.44 44.52
N LYS A 77 -9.96 -16.23 45.09
CA LYS A 77 -8.85 -15.80 45.95
C LYS A 77 -8.70 -16.78 47.11
N PRO A 78 -7.46 -17.20 47.46
CA PRO A 78 -7.25 -18.03 48.63
C PRO A 78 -7.80 -17.30 49.86
N LYS A 79 -8.62 -17.99 50.66
CA LYS A 79 -9.14 -17.43 51.92
C LYS A 79 -7.93 -17.05 52.79
N ALA A 80 -7.92 -15.79 53.24
CA ALA A 80 -6.90 -15.33 54.17
C ALA A 80 -6.92 -16.24 55.42
N PRO A 81 -5.75 -16.65 55.94
CA PRO A 81 -5.71 -17.44 57.17
C PRO A 81 -6.37 -16.65 58.31
N PRO A 82 -7.09 -17.32 59.23
CA PRO A 82 -7.72 -16.63 60.35
C PRO A 82 -6.67 -15.89 61.16
N ALA A 83 -6.95 -14.63 61.51
CA ALA A 83 -6.09 -13.82 62.34
C ALA A 83 -5.87 -14.53 63.69
N LYS A 84 -4.61 -14.87 63.98
CA LYS A 84 -4.21 -15.37 65.30
C LYS A 84 -4.09 -14.14 66.21
N TRP A 85 -5.00 -14.04 67.18
CA TRP A 85 -4.89 -13.15 68.33
C TRP A 85 -4.15 -13.87 69.45
#